data_AF-A0A6N4STG9-F1
#
_entry.id   AF-A0A6N4STG9-F1
#
_cell.length_a   1.000
_cell.length_b   1.000
_cell.length_c   1.000
_cell.angle_alpha   90.00
_cell.angle_beta   90.00
_cell.angle_gamma   90.00
#
_symmetry.space_group_name_H-M   'P 1'
#
loop_
_entity.id
_entity.type
_entity.pdbx_description
1 polymer ?
#
loop_
_entity_poly.entity_id
_entity_poly.type
_entity_poly.pdbx_seq_one_letter_code
_entity_poly.pdbx_strand_id
1 'polypeptide(L)'
;MISAAICLRCSVKLIIFNISLTMLNVTSKHKMIKYTNISSIDYINNLPFDYVEMYSFQRGTEFEKSNKTSQQEYEKLKIRKEKHNDLTILEEKRFFELQQLFGVTQYLVNDKGQFHPSSTKTNTFKATDPQINILKNILRTEIKDVPSWMCAPIYRDAIVFYDKLNQIISTLNICLSCEYMETKMFSRINGDNKTYDLLRHFFIELGHKIEDR
;
A
#
# COMPACT_ATOMS: atom_id res chain seq x y z
N MET A 1 -7.43 -19.83 77.30
CA MET A 1 -7.75 -21.24 76.98
C MET A 1 -9.25 -21.36 76.78
N ILE A 2 -9.65 -22.06 75.71
CA ILE A 2 -10.99 -22.63 75.43
C ILE A 2 -12.05 -21.67 74.83
N SER A 3 -12.20 -21.82 73.51
CA SER A 3 -13.41 -22.20 72.76
C SER A 3 -14.71 -21.39 72.90
N ALA A 4 -15.20 -20.90 71.76
CA ALA A 4 -16.64 -20.89 71.46
C ALA A 4 -16.85 -21.07 69.96
N ALA A 5 -17.42 -22.22 69.60
CA ALA A 5 -17.97 -22.52 68.29
C ALA A 5 -19.32 -21.82 68.12
N ILE A 6 -19.59 -21.21 66.96
CA ILE A 6 -20.97 -20.97 66.50
C ILE A 6 -21.10 -21.36 65.02
N CYS A 7 -21.81 -22.48 64.89
CA CYS A 7 -22.69 -23.00 63.87
C CYS A 7 -23.13 -22.12 62.68
N LEU A 8 -23.25 -22.81 61.55
CA LEU A 8 -23.85 -22.45 60.27
C LEU A 8 -25.13 -21.59 60.37
N ARG A 9 -25.22 -20.59 59.48
CA ARG A 9 -26.40 -20.44 58.62
C ARG A 9 -26.05 -19.81 57.27
N CYS A 10 -26.25 -20.64 56.26
CA CYS A 10 -26.19 -20.37 54.85
C CYS A 10 -27.27 -19.34 54.46
N SER A 11 -26.91 -18.31 53.70
CA SER A 11 -27.84 -17.49 52.92
C SER A 11 -27.07 -16.84 51.77
N VAL A 12 -26.93 -17.60 50.70
CA VAL A 12 -26.45 -17.15 49.40
C VAL A 12 -27.52 -16.22 48.82
N LYS A 13 -27.28 -14.91 48.82
CA LYS A 13 -28.05 -13.96 47.99
C LYS A 13 -27.51 -14.03 46.55
N LEU A 14 -28.18 -14.85 45.75
CA LEU A 14 -27.99 -14.93 44.30
C LEU A 14 -28.52 -13.64 43.68
N ILE A 15 -27.64 -12.70 43.34
CA ILE A 15 -28.00 -11.55 42.50
C ILE A 15 -28.04 -12.07 41.06
N ILE A 16 -29.25 -12.30 40.56
CA ILE A 16 -29.50 -12.61 39.15
C ILE A 16 -29.37 -11.30 38.36
N PHE A 17 -28.22 -11.09 37.73
CA PHE A 17 -28.09 -10.10 36.66
C PHE A 17 -28.72 -10.67 35.40
N ASN A 18 -29.93 -10.20 35.07
CA ASN A 18 -30.56 -10.45 33.78
C ASN A 18 -29.81 -9.67 32.69
N ILE A 19 -28.85 -10.32 32.02
CA ILE A 19 -28.27 -9.79 30.79
C ILE A 19 -29.21 -10.20 29.66
N SER A 20 -30.00 -9.24 29.19
CA SER A 20 -30.78 -9.36 27.96
C SER A 20 -29.83 -9.64 26.79
N LEU A 21 -29.94 -10.82 26.20
CA LEU A 21 -29.20 -11.24 25.02
C LEU A 21 -29.79 -10.54 23.80
N THR A 22 -29.48 -9.25 23.61
CA THR A 22 -29.77 -8.59 22.34
C THR A 22 -28.80 -9.13 21.29
N MET A 23 -29.36 -9.93 20.38
CA MET A 23 -28.74 -10.34 19.14
C MET A 23 -28.27 -9.11 18.37
N LEU A 24 -26.98 -8.77 18.50
CA LEU A 24 -26.30 -7.89 17.56
C LEU A 24 -26.13 -8.68 16.26
N ASN A 25 -27.12 -8.53 15.38
CA ASN A 25 -27.00 -8.88 13.96
C ASN A 25 -25.86 -8.06 13.35
N VAL A 26 -24.65 -8.60 13.38
CA VAL A 26 -23.53 -8.13 12.57
C VAL A 26 -23.84 -8.50 11.12
N THR A 27 -24.64 -7.66 10.47
CA THR A 27 -24.78 -7.71 9.02
C THR A 27 -23.46 -7.22 8.43
N SER A 28 -22.64 -8.18 8.00
CA SER A 28 -21.47 -7.92 7.15
C SER A 28 -21.96 -7.26 5.87
N LYS A 29 -21.98 -5.93 5.87
CA LYS A 29 -22.13 -5.15 4.63
C LYS A 29 -20.87 -5.43 3.81
N HIS A 30 -20.98 -6.34 2.84
CA HIS A 30 -20.00 -6.49 1.78
C HIS A 30 -19.89 -5.13 1.07
N LYS A 31 -18.92 -4.33 1.49
CA LYS A 31 -18.58 -3.07 0.83
C LYS A 31 -18.00 -3.45 -0.52
N MET A 32 -18.80 -3.32 -1.58
CA MET A 32 -18.30 -3.55 -2.94
C MET A 32 -17.13 -2.63 -3.18
N ILE A 33 -15.97 -3.23 -3.40
CA ILE A 33 -14.75 -2.51 -3.75
C ILE A 33 -14.99 -1.90 -5.14
N LYS A 34 -15.06 -0.57 -5.21
CA LYS A 34 -15.26 0.15 -6.45
C LYS A 34 -13.92 0.33 -7.15
N TYR A 35 -13.74 -0.34 -8.28
CA TYR A 35 -12.62 -0.13 -9.18
C TYR A 35 -12.86 1.17 -9.96
N THR A 36 -11.82 2.00 -10.05
CA THR A 36 -11.82 3.20 -10.87
C THR A 36 -10.67 3.14 -11.85
N ASN A 37 -10.98 3.23 -13.14
CA ASN A 37 -10.00 3.33 -14.21
C ASN A 37 -10.14 4.72 -14.84
N ILE A 38 -9.03 5.45 -14.94
CA ILE A 38 -8.97 6.72 -15.68
C ILE A 38 -7.80 6.68 -16.64
N SER A 39 -7.89 7.39 -17.77
CA SER A 39 -6.77 7.50 -18.70
C SER A 39 -5.66 8.37 -18.08
N SER A 40 -4.40 8.12 -18.46
CA SER A 40 -3.28 8.96 -18.05
C SER A 40 -3.43 10.40 -18.54
N ILE A 41 -4.07 10.57 -19.70
CA ILE A 41 -4.41 11.87 -20.30
C ILE A 41 -5.37 12.64 -19.40
N ASP A 42 -6.48 12.03 -19.01
CA ASP A 42 -7.48 12.65 -18.13
C ASP A 42 -6.91 12.89 -16.73
N TYR A 43 -6.10 11.96 -16.23
CA TYR A 43 -5.43 12.09 -14.94
C TYR A 43 -4.56 13.36 -14.88
N ILE A 44 -3.63 13.52 -15.82
CA ILE A 44 -2.66 14.62 -15.76
C ILE A 44 -3.27 15.97 -16.14
N ASN A 45 -4.32 16.00 -16.97
CA ASN A 45 -5.00 17.24 -17.35
C ASN A 45 -5.89 17.80 -16.23
N ASN A 46 -6.44 16.94 -15.38
CA ASN A 46 -7.34 17.34 -14.30
C ASN A 46 -6.66 17.38 -12.92
N LEU A 47 -5.34 17.20 -12.85
CA LEU A 47 -4.57 17.24 -11.61
C LEU A 47 -3.87 18.60 -11.46
N PRO A 48 -4.44 19.55 -10.70
CA PRO A 48 -3.71 20.76 -10.32
C PRO A 48 -2.62 20.38 -9.31
N PHE A 49 -1.41 20.92 -9.47
CA PHE A 49 -0.32 20.75 -8.51
C PHE A 49 0.69 21.90 -8.65
N ASP A 50 1.42 22.17 -7.58
CA ASP A 50 2.44 23.22 -7.50
C ASP A 50 3.85 22.67 -7.71
N TYR A 51 4.12 21.45 -7.23
CA TYR A 51 5.38 20.73 -7.48
C TYR A 51 5.18 19.23 -7.39
N VAL A 52 6.19 18.49 -7.86
CA VAL A 52 6.26 17.03 -7.71
C VAL A 52 7.55 16.61 -7.04
N GLU A 53 7.51 15.46 -6.39
CA GLU A 53 8.69 14.73 -5.97
C GLU A 53 8.68 13.34 -6.61
N MET A 54 9.86 12.86 -6.95
CA MET A 54 10.04 11.55 -7.58
C MET A 54 10.75 10.62 -6.61
N TYR A 55 10.33 9.37 -6.61
CA TYR A 55 10.77 8.36 -5.67
C TYR A 55 11.12 7.06 -6.36
N SER A 56 12.19 6.45 -5.86
CA SER A 56 12.56 5.08 -6.12
C SER A 56 12.43 4.29 -4.81
N PHE A 57 11.80 3.13 -4.85
CA PHE A 57 11.59 2.27 -3.68
C PHE A 57 11.60 0.80 -4.06
N GLN A 58 11.64 -0.08 -3.05
CA GLN A 58 11.69 -1.54 -3.23
C GLN A 58 12.82 -2.00 -4.16
N ARG A 59 14.01 -1.39 -4.08
CA ARG A 59 15.18 -1.79 -4.88
C ARG A 59 16.49 -1.62 -4.11
N GLY A 60 17.53 -2.30 -4.59
CA GLY A 60 18.89 -2.20 -4.06
C GLY A 60 19.24 -3.37 -3.14
N THR A 61 20.55 -3.62 -3.03
CA THR A 61 21.09 -4.83 -2.40
C THR A 61 20.69 -5.00 -0.93
N GLU A 62 20.55 -3.90 -0.19
CA GLU A 62 20.13 -3.94 1.21
C GLU A 62 18.66 -4.33 1.34
N PHE A 63 17.81 -3.72 0.50
CA PHE A 63 16.40 -4.07 0.42
C PHE A 63 16.25 -5.53 0.02
N GLU A 64 16.87 -5.98 -1.06
CA GLU A 64 16.76 -7.37 -1.54
C GLU A 64 17.22 -8.41 -0.51
N LYS A 65 18.34 -8.16 0.18
CA LYS A 65 18.84 -9.05 1.24
C LYS A 65 17.86 -9.12 2.41
N SER A 66 17.38 -7.97 2.89
CA SER A 66 16.40 -7.91 3.99
C SER A 66 15.06 -8.53 3.60
N ASN A 67 14.63 -8.28 2.36
CA ASN A 67 13.39 -8.75 1.77
C ASN A 67 13.40 -10.28 1.66
N LYS A 68 14.50 -10.90 1.24
CA LYS A 68 14.62 -12.36 1.12
C LYS A 68 14.39 -13.07 2.46
N THR A 69 15.05 -12.62 3.53
CA THR A 69 14.89 -13.23 4.87
C THR A 69 13.49 -12.99 5.43
N SER A 70 13.01 -11.75 5.34
CA SER A 70 11.70 -11.36 5.89
C SER A 70 10.54 -11.99 5.12
N GLN A 71 10.67 -12.19 3.81
CA GLN A 71 9.69 -12.88 2.98
C GLN A 71 9.62 -14.37 3.34
N GLN A 72 10.76 -15.03 3.57
CA GLN A 72 10.78 -16.43 4.02
C GLN A 72 10.09 -16.59 5.38
N GLU A 73 10.36 -15.65 6.31
CA GLU A 73 9.68 -15.60 7.60
C GLU A 73 8.17 -15.40 7.43
N TYR A 74 7.77 -14.45 6.58
CA TYR A 74 6.36 -14.17 6.28
C TYR A 74 5.63 -15.39 5.74
N GLU A 75 6.16 -16.05 4.71
CA GLU A 75 5.53 -17.23 4.12
C GLU A 75 5.41 -18.39 5.13
N LYS A 76 6.43 -18.58 5.97
CA LYS A 76 6.38 -19.58 7.05
C LYS A 76 5.24 -19.29 8.03
N LEU A 77 5.12 -18.04 8.49
CA LEU A 77 4.06 -17.61 9.40
C LEU A 77 2.67 -17.68 8.75
N LYS A 78 2.57 -17.28 7.46
CA LYS A 78 1.34 -17.35 6.67
C LYS A 78 0.82 -18.78 6.55
N ILE A 79 1.66 -19.71 6.09
CA ILE A 79 1.30 -21.12 5.93
C ILE A 79 0.85 -21.72 7.27
N ARG A 80 1.57 -21.40 8.35
CA ARG A 80 1.22 -21.89 9.68
C ARG A 80 -0.13 -21.32 10.16
N LYS A 81 -0.37 -20.01 9.96
CA LYS A 81 -1.66 -19.37 10.27
C LYS A 81 -2.82 -19.98 9.47
N GLU A 82 -2.62 -20.25 8.18
CA GLU A 82 -3.64 -20.82 7.29
C GLU A 82 -3.94 -22.29 7.59
N LYS A 83 -2.93 -23.11 7.91
CA LYS A 83 -3.09 -24.56 8.13
C LYS A 83 -3.47 -24.94 9.56
N HIS A 84 -2.90 -24.25 10.54
CA HIS A 84 -2.98 -24.63 11.96
C HIS A 84 -3.58 -23.54 12.84
N ASN A 85 -3.45 -22.27 12.44
CA ASN A 85 -3.93 -21.10 13.17
C ASN A 85 -3.45 -21.06 14.63
N ASP A 86 -2.17 -21.38 14.86
CA ASP A 86 -1.55 -21.58 16.17
C ASP A 86 -0.36 -20.62 16.43
N LEU A 87 -0.35 -19.45 15.78
CA LEU A 87 0.67 -18.44 16.02
C LEU A 87 0.58 -17.88 17.46
N THR A 88 1.73 -17.71 18.12
CA THR A 88 1.80 -17.00 19.40
C THR A 88 1.47 -15.51 19.22
N ILE A 89 1.13 -14.80 20.30
CA ILE A 89 0.81 -13.35 20.26
C ILE A 89 1.95 -12.54 19.60
N LEU A 90 3.21 -12.89 19.90
CA LEU A 90 4.38 -12.23 19.31
C LEU A 90 4.51 -12.55 17.81
N GLU A 91 4.29 -13.80 17.42
CA GLU A 91 4.26 -14.22 16.02
C GLU A 91 3.10 -13.61 15.25
N GLU A 92 1.94 -13.41 15.87
CA GLU A 92 0.81 -12.72 15.25
C GLU A 92 1.12 -11.25 14.99
N LYS A 93 1.73 -10.57 15.96
CA LYS A 93 2.20 -9.19 15.78
C LYS A 93 3.23 -9.12 14.65
N ARG A 94 4.22 -10.01 14.67
CA ARG A 94 5.26 -10.09 13.64
C ARG A 94 4.69 -10.43 12.26
N PHE A 95 3.74 -11.36 12.20
CA PHE A 95 3.01 -11.71 10.98
C PHE A 95 2.26 -10.49 10.43
N PHE A 96 1.59 -9.72 11.28
CA PHE A 96 0.89 -8.50 10.85
C PHE A 96 1.87 -7.44 10.32
N GLU A 97 3.00 -7.22 10.99
CA GLU A 97 4.06 -6.32 10.50
C GLU A 97 4.58 -6.75 9.13
N LEU A 98 4.88 -8.04 8.98
CA LEU A 98 5.34 -8.62 7.72
C LEU A 98 4.25 -8.60 6.65
N GLN A 99 2.97 -8.77 7.01
CA GLN A 99 1.87 -8.72 6.07
C GLN A 99 1.71 -7.33 5.44
N GLN A 100 2.00 -6.25 6.18
CA GLN A 100 1.99 -4.89 5.63
C GLN A 100 3.09 -4.68 4.58
N LEU A 101 4.16 -5.46 4.65
CA LEU A 101 5.22 -5.47 3.65
C LEU A 101 4.86 -6.48 2.54
N PHE A 102 4.67 -7.75 2.84
CA PHE A 102 4.63 -8.82 1.83
C PHE A 102 3.23 -9.28 1.40
N GLY A 103 2.19 -8.92 2.15
CA GLY A 103 0.85 -9.52 1.99
C GLY A 103 -0.02 -8.92 0.89
N VAL A 104 0.32 -7.72 0.40
CA VAL A 104 -0.40 -7.00 -0.66
C VAL A 104 0.57 -6.16 -1.49
N THR A 105 0.12 -5.70 -2.67
CA THR A 105 0.85 -4.69 -3.46
C THR A 105 1.24 -3.50 -2.57
N GLN A 106 2.55 -3.24 -2.46
CA GLN A 106 3.09 -2.15 -1.66
C GLN A 106 3.05 -0.84 -2.45
N TYR A 107 2.47 0.21 -1.85
CA TYR A 107 2.43 1.56 -2.41
C TYR A 107 3.51 2.43 -1.76
N LEU A 108 3.90 3.52 -2.44
CA LEU A 108 4.84 4.48 -1.88
C LEU A 108 4.31 5.11 -0.58
N VAL A 109 3.01 5.44 -0.54
CA VAL A 109 2.37 6.06 0.62
C VAL A 109 1.20 5.17 1.07
N ASN A 110 1.17 4.82 2.35
CA ASN A 110 0.10 3.99 2.91
C ASN A 110 -1.14 4.82 3.32
N ASP A 111 -2.18 4.15 3.82
CA ASP A 111 -3.44 4.75 4.29
C ASP A 111 -3.25 5.73 5.47
N LYS A 112 -2.13 5.64 6.19
CA LYS A 112 -1.73 6.56 7.26
C LYS A 112 -0.89 7.74 6.77
N GLY A 113 -0.67 7.86 5.46
CA GLY A 113 0.19 8.91 4.89
C GLY A 113 1.68 8.69 5.12
N GLN A 114 2.09 7.48 5.52
CA GLN A 114 3.50 7.15 5.78
C GLN A 114 4.14 6.63 4.50
N PHE A 115 5.36 7.09 4.24
CA PHE A 115 6.16 6.63 3.12
C PHE A 115 6.70 5.23 3.34
N HIS A 116 6.88 4.50 2.24
CA HIS A 116 7.47 3.18 2.25
C HIS A 116 8.89 3.24 2.84
N PRO A 117 9.28 2.35 3.77
CA PRO A 117 10.57 2.45 4.47
C PRO A 117 11.81 2.42 3.56
N SER A 118 11.72 1.77 2.39
CA SER A 118 12.81 1.73 1.40
C SER A 118 12.76 2.87 0.38
N SER A 119 11.85 3.83 0.54
CA SER A 119 11.72 4.93 -0.40
C SER A 119 12.89 5.90 -0.31
N THR A 120 13.39 6.27 -1.47
CA THR A 120 14.44 7.28 -1.65
C THR A 120 13.92 8.32 -2.61
N LYS A 121 13.87 9.57 -2.16
CA LYS A 121 13.55 10.71 -3.03
C LYS A 121 14.72 10.96 -3.97
N THR A 122 14.44 11.04 -5.26
CA THR A 122 15.45 11.27 -6.31
C THR A 122 15.48 12.74 -6.72
N ASN A 123 14.30 13.33 -6.97
CA ASN A 123 14.19 14.69 -7.48
C ASN A 123 12.96 15.44 -6.92
N THR A 124 12.99 16.76 -7.05
CA THR A 124 11.88 17.67 -6.79
C THR A 124 11.81 18.68 -7.92
N PHE A 125 10.63 18.86 -8.53
CA PHE A 125 10.43 19.80 -9.64
C PHE A 125 9.20 20.67 -9.41
N LYS A 126 9.31 21.98 -9.65
CA LYS A 126 8.15 22.88 -9.66
C LYS A 126 7.29 22.60 -10.89
N ALA A 127 6.00 22.90 -10.83
CA ALA A 127 5.07 22.69 -11.96
C ALA A 127 5.46 23.45 -13.24
N THR A 128 6.27 24.50 -13.12
CA THR A 128 6.80 25.32 -14.22
C THR A 128 8.11 24.79 -14.80
N ASP A 129 8.70 23.76 -14.21
CA ASP A 129 9.98 23.19 -14.65
C ASP A 129 9.83 22.51 -16.03
N PRO A 130 10.79 22.67 -16.96
CA PRO A 130 10.74 22.00 -18.27
C PRO A 130 10.57 20.47 -18.17
N GLN A 131 11.14 19.83 -17.15
CA GLN A 131 11.00 18.39 -16.91
C GLN A 131 9.55 17.99 -16.64
N ILE A 132 8.76 18.87 -16.02
CA ILE A 132 7.32 18.63 -15.82
C ILE A 132 6.54 18.68 -17.13
N ASN A 133 6.94 19.53 -18.08
CA ASN A 133 6.30 19.54 -19.39
C ASN A 133 6.58 18.23 -20.15
N ILE A 134 7.79 17.69 -20.03
CA ILE A 134 8.14 16.37 -20.56
C ILE A 134 7.25 15.29 -19.93
N LEU A 135 7.19 15.22 -18.59
CA LEU A 135 6.33 14.28 -17.87
C LEU A 135 4.86 14.38 -18.30
N LYS A 136 4.32 15.61 -18.38
CA LYS A 136 2.93 15.83 -18.84
C LYS A 136 2.72 15.31 -20.25
N ASN A 137 3.66 15.53 -21.16
CA ASN A 137 3.57 15.03 -22.53
C ASN A 137 3.65 13.50 -22.59
N ILE A 138 4.50 12.87 -21.77
CA ILE A 138 4.56 11.41 -21.64
C ILE A 138 3.21 10.85 -21.20
N LEU A 139 2.62 11.40 -20.14
CA LEU A 139 1.31 10.97 -19.63
C LEU A 139 0.15 11.30 -20.59
N ARG A 140 0.33 12.25 -21.50
CA ARG A 140 -0.61 12.59 -22.57
C ARG A 140 -0.46 11.76 -23.85
N THR A 141 0.47 10.82 -23.88
CA THR A 141 0.64 9.93 -25.03
C THR A 141 -0.69 9.27 -25.38
N GLU A 142 -1.03 9.29 -26.67
CA GLU A 142 -2.24 8.66 -27.20
C GLU A 142 -2.29 7.19 -26.80
N ILE A 143 -3.44 6.75 -26.28
CA ILE A 143 -3.65 5.37 -25.83
C ILE A 143 -4.26 4.57 -26.97
N LYS A 144 -3.47 3.65 -27.54
CA LYS A 144 -3.86 2.72 -28.60
C LYS A 144 -4.03 1.32 -28.05
N ASP A 145 -3.13 0.92 -27.17
CA ASP A 145 -3.15 -0.39 -26.54
C ASP A 145 -2.84 -0.26 -25.05
N VAL A 146 -3.73 -0.78 -24.21
CA VAL A 146 -3.57 -0.76 -22.75
C VAL A 146 -2.97 -2.11 -22.33
N PRO A 147 -1.75 -2.14 -21.81
CA PRO A 147 -1.13 -3.39 -21.41
C PRO A 147 -1.98 -4.17 -20.40
N SER A 148 -2.13 -5.47 -20.66
CA SER A 148 -2.95 -6.39 -19.88
C SER A 148 -2.14 -7.59 -19.41
N TRP A 149 -1.06 -7.32 -18.69
CA TRP A 149 -0.23 -8.37 -18.10
C TRP A 149 -0.96 -9.08 -16.96
N MET A 150 -0.81 -10.40 -16.86
CA MET A 150 -1.38 -11.21 -15.77
C MET A 150 -0.52 -11.19 -14.48
N CYS A 151 0.47 -10.30 -14.37
CA CYS A 151 1.31 -10.18 -13.19
C CYS A 151 0.71 -9.19 -12.16
N ALA A 152 0.92 -9.49 -10.88
CA ALA A 152 0.70 -8.50 -9.82
C ALA A 152 1.80 -7.42 -9.91
N PRO A 153 1.43 -6.13 -9.85
CA PRO A 153 2.41 -5.05 -9.98
C PRO A 153 3.33 -4.97 -8.76
N ILE A 154 4.62 -4.76 -9.01
CA ILE A 154 5.61 -4.38 -8.00
C ILE A 154 6.04 -2.96 -8.32
N TYR A 155 5.49 -1.99 -7.59
CA TYR A 155 5.81 -0.58 -7.79
C TYR A 155 7.20 -0.28 -7.25
N ARG A 156 8.09 0.19 -8.13
CA ARG A 156 9.44 0.58 -7.73
C ARG A 156 9.71 2.06 -7.97
N ASP A 157 8.88 2.71 -8.77
CA ASP A 157 8.95 4.12 -9.11
C ASP A 157 7.64 4.79 -8.73
N ALA A 158 7.71 6.03 -8.26
CA ALA A 158 6.52 6.79 -7.95
C ALA A 158 6.74 8.30 -8.10
N ILE A 159 5.65 9.00 -8.38
CA ILE A 159 5.61 10.46 -8.50
C ILE A 159 4.57 10.97 -7.51
N VAL A 160 4.95 11.87 -6.62
CA VAL A 160 4.07 12.50 -5.64
C VAL A 160 3.81 13.93 -6.05
N PHE A 161 2.54 14.31 -6.16
CA PHE A 161 2.10 15.63 -6.56
C PHE A 161 1.63 16.40 -5.32
N TYR A 162 2.13 17.62 -5.16
CA TYR A 162 1.87 18.45 -3.99
C TYR A 162 1.22 19.78 -4.35
N ASP A 163 0.44 20.32 -3.42
CA ASP A 163 -0.05 21.69 -3.47
C ASP A 163 0.96 22.67 -2.85
N LYS A 164 0.67 23.97 -2.94
CA LYS A 164 1.43 25.06 -2.32
C LYS A 164 1.53 24.99 -0.80
N LEU A 165 0.67 24.19 -0.15
CA LEU A 165 0.65 23.98 1.30
C LEU A 165 1.41 22.70 1.70
N ASN A 166 2.13 22.07 0.76
CA ASN A 166 2.86 20.81 0.94
C ASN A 166 1.97 19.61 1.28
N GLN A 167 0.72 19.63 0.87
CA GLN A 167 -0.19 18.50 1.00
C GLN A 167 -0.11 17.62 -0.25
N ILE A 168 -0.09 16.30 -0.04
CA ILE A 168 -0.14 15.33 -1.15
C ILE A 168 -1.52 15.40 -1.79
N ILE A 169 -1.56 15.78 -3.06
CA ILE A 169 -2.77 15.78 -3.89
C ILE A 169 -2.98 14.40 -4.48
N SER A 170 -1.90 13.79 -4.98
CA SER A 170 -1.93 12.46 -5.58
C SER A 170 -0.56 11.82 -5.52
N THR A 171 -0.53 10.49 -5.49
CA THR A 171 0.69 9.70 -5.69
C THR A 171 0.43 8.80 -6.87
N LEU A 172 1.31 8.76 -7.85
CA LEU A 172 1.26 7.84 -8.99
C LEU A 172 2.32 6.77 -8.78
N ASN A 173 1.91 5.54 -8.50
CA ASN A 173 2.79 4.39 -8.32
C ASN A 173 2.94 3.68 -9.67
N ILE A 174 4.17 3.35 -10.04
CA ILE A 174 4.49 2.91 -11.40
C ILE A 174 5.31 1.61 -11.32
N CYS A 175 4.80 0.60 -12.02
CA CYS A 175 5.50 -0.66 -12.25
C CYS A 175 5.89 -0.69 -13.72
N LEU A 176 7.15 -0.43 -14.01
CA LEU A 176 7.66 -0.45 -15.39
C LEU A 176 7.80 -1.87 -15.95
N SER A 177 7.89 -2.90 -15.10
CA SER A 177 7.99 -4.30 -15.54
C SER A 177 6.66 -4.85 -16.05
N CYS A 178 5.57 -4.58 -15.33
CA CYS A 178 4.21 -4.98 -15.68
C CYS A 178 3.42 -3.87 -16.39
N GLU A 179 4.06 -2.76 -16.76
CA GLU A 179 3.43 -1.61 -17.43
C GLU A 179 2.11 -1.22 -16.78
N TYR A 180 2.17 -0.92 -15.48
CA TYR A 180 0.99 -0.74 -14.66
C TYR A 180 1.14 0.51 -13.77
N MET A 181 0.08 1.30 -13.64
CA MET A 181 0.05 2.49 -12.78
C MET A 181 -1.21 2.57 -11.94
N GLU A 182 -1.05 2.94 -10.68
CA GLU A 182 -2.16 3.20 -9.76
C GLU A 182 -1.87 4.37 -8.84
N THR A 183 -2.93 5.08 -8.48
CA THR A 183 -2.82 6.13 -7.47
C THR A 183 -2.93 5.57 -6.04
N LYS A 184 -3.75 4.54 -5.90
CA LYS A 184 -3.98 3.76 -4.69
C LYS A 184 -4.64 2.45 -5.10
N MET A 185 -4.86 1.57 -4.14
CA MET A 185 -5.56 0.31 -4.34
C MET A 185 -6.88 0.51 -5.09
N PHE A 186 -7.01 -0.18 -6.23
CA PHE A 186 -8.17 -0.16 -7.13
C PHE A 186 -8.42 1.15 -7.88
N SER A 187 -7.45 2.06 -7.91
CA SER A 187 -7.49 3.31 -8.67
C SER A 187 -6.42 3.34 -9.75
N ARG A 188 -6.69 2.64 -10.85
CA ARG A 188 -5.79 2.44 -11.99
C ARG A 188 -5.75 3.64 -12.92
N ILE A 189 -4.54 3.93 -13.40
CA ILE A 189 -4.26 4.88 -14.46
C ILE A 189 -3.83 4.09 -15.70
N ASN A 190 -4.60 4.19 -16.76
CA ASN A 190 -4.30 3.52 -18.02
C ASN A 190 -3.40 4.40 -18.88
N GLY A 191 -2.20 3.92 -19.21
CA GLY A 191 -1.33 4.49 -20.24
C GLY A 191 -1.17 3.52 -21.41
N ASP A 192 -0.64 4.03 -22.52
CA ASP A 192 -0.21 3.20 -23.65
C ASP A 192 1.09 2.46 -23.32
N ASN A 193 1.41 1.36 -24.01
CA ASN A 193 2.73 0.73 -23.94
C ASN A 193 3.86 1.77 -24.11
N LYS A 194 3.70 2.69 -25.07
CA LYS A 194 4.67 3.77 -25.32
C LYS A 194 4.80 4.73 -24.15
N THR A 195 3.75 4.96 -23.36
CA THR A 195 3.83 5.78 -22.14
C THR A 195 4.86 5.19 -21.18
N TYR A 196 4.86 3.86 -20.99
CA TYR A 196 5.78 3.19 -20.08
C TYR A 196 7.22 3.18 -20.57
N ASP A 197 7.43 3.02 -21.87
CA ASP A 197 8.77 3.15 -22.47
C ASP A 197 9.32 4.55 -22.25
N LEU A 198 8.53 5.59 -22.50
CA LEU A 198 8.94 6.97 -22.28
C LEU A 198 9.17 7.27 -20.79
N LEU A 199 8.32 6.77 -19.89
CA LEU A 199 8.53 6.90 -18.44
C LEU A 199 9.84 6.24 -18.01
N ARG A 200 10.18 5.06 -18.55
CA ARG A 200 11.44 4.38 -18.27
C ARG A 200 12.64 5.26 -18.59
N HIS A 201 12.69 5.81 -19.81
CA HIS A 201 13.77 6.70 -20.23
C HIS A 201 13.84 7.94 -19.33
N PHE A 202 12.68 8.56 -19.06
CA PHE A 202 12.59 9.74 -18.20
C PHE A 202 13.14 9.48 -16.79
N PHE A 203 12.79 8.36 -16.16
CA PHE A 203 13.32 8.00 -14.85
C PHE A 203 14.82 7.70 -14.87
N ILE A 204 15.32 7.01 -15.90
CA ILE A 204 16.76 6.73 -16.06
C ILE A 204 17.55 8.05 -16.19
N GLU A 205 17.08 9.00 -17.01
CA GLU A 205 17.71 10.32 -17.17
C GLU A 205 17.75 11.11 -15.86
N LEU A 206 16.76 10.89 -14.98
CA LEU A 206 16.69 11.49 -13.65
C LEU A 206 17.48 10.72 -12.58
N GLY A 207 18.19 9.65 -12.94
CA GLY A 207 19.08 8.91 -12.05
C GLY A 207 18.41 7.75 -11.29
N HIS A 208 17.22 7.33 -11.69
CA HIS A 208 16.62 6.11 -11.14
C HIS A 208 17.38 4.88 -11.63
N LYS A 209 17.72 3.98 -10.70
CA LYS A 209 18.41 2.71 -11.00
C LYS A 209 17.42 1.67 -11.51
N ILE A 210 16.92 1.85 -12.72
CA ILE A 210 15.98 0.91 -13.35
C ILE A 210 16.77 -0.24 -13.97
N GLU A 211 16.37 -1.47 -13.67
CA GLU A 211 16.94 -2.67 -14.27
C GLU A 211 16.43 -2.84 -15.70
N ASP A 212 17.31 -3.31 -16.59
CA ASP A 212 16.94 -3.72 -17.93
C ASP A 212 15.99 -4.93 -17.87
N ARG A 213 15.10 -5.01 -18.86
CA ARG A 213 14.01 -6.00 -18.91
C ARG A 213 14.52 -7.39 -19.29
#